data_AF-A0ABD5YCT5-F1
#
_entry.id   AF-A0ABD5YCT5-F1
#
_cell.length_a   1.000
_cell.length_b   1.000
_cell.length_c   1.000
_cell.angle_alpha   90.00
_cell.angle_beta   90.00
_cell.angle_gamma   90.00
#
_symmetry.space_group_name_H-M   'P 1'
#
loop_
_entity.id
_entity.type
_entity.pdbx_description
1 polymer ?
#
loop_
_entity_poly.entity_id
_entity_poly.type
_entity_poly.pdbx_seq_one_letter_code
_entity_poly.pdbx_strand_id
1 'polypeptide(L)'
;MDIVGALGREPPDRESLPRWVAPLPEALEDVAFRLVWVIVAINLVGTAFGFWYYRFQFQSVPVEMWAFVPDSPGATLLIALALAAWAVGRSSDTLATLAFFGNVKLGLWTPYVLVVFAPRFVESSGPPLYAFLLVSHLAMVVQAFVLYRITDFPPKAVAVATAWYTVDLLMDYFVPLTGGVTHTSLPYADATPWFTTTVLQVAAAGAVALTVVPLFWTLGTHVETLRARRGRGGDGSPR
;
A
#
# COMPACT_ATOMS: atom_id res chain seq x y z
N MET A 1 -24.70 21.69 -12.76
CA MET A 1 -23.56 20.76 -12.88
C MET A 1 -23.58 19.90 -11.65
N ASP A 2 -23.79 18.60 -11.81
CA ASP A 2 -23.64 17.63 -10.72
C ASP A 2 -22.14 17.49 -10.42
N ILE A 3 -21.67 18.27 -9.44
CA ILE A 3 -20.26 18.28 -9.03
C ILE A 3 -19.85 16.91 -8.50
N VAL A 4 -20.77 16.16 -7.89
CA VAL A 4 -20.50 14.82 -7.34
C VAL A 4 -20.34 13.81 -8.48
N GLY A 5 -21.23 13.85 -9.48
CA GLY A 5 -21.11 13.05 -10.71
C GLY A 5 -19.88 13.40 -11.56
N ALA A 6 -19.33 14.62 -11.43
CA ALA A 6 -18.10 15.02 -12.11
C ALA A 6 -16.82 14.55 -11.38
N LEU A 7 -16.88 14.35 -10.06
CA LEU A 7 -15.73 13.98 -9.22
C LEU A 7 -15.59 12.47 -8.96
N GLY A 8 -16.62 11.69 -9.28
CA GLY A 8 -16.57 10.24 -9.14
C GLY A 8 -17.72 9.49 -9.78
N ARG A 9 -17.84 8.21 -9.44
CA ARG A 9 -18.92 7.32 -9.86
C ARG A 9 -19.77 6.91 -8.66
N GLU A 10 -20.95 6.36 -8.93
CA GLU A 10 -21.72 5.69 -7.87
C GLU A 10 -20.83 4.62 -7.19
N PRO A 11 -20.79 4.58 -5.85
CA PRO A 11 -20.00 3.58 -5.12
C PRO A 11 -20.40 2.16 -5.56
N PRO A 12 -19.44 1.21 -5.71
CA PRO A 12 -19.77 -0.19 -5.93
C PRO A 12 -20.57 -0.75 -4.77
N ASP A 13 -21.39 -1.78 -4.99
CA ASP A 13 -22.09 -2.44 -3.89
C ASP A 13 -21.14 -2.90 -2.78
N ARG A 14 -21.61 -2.81 -1.53
CA ARG A 14 -20.86 -3.28 -0.37
C ARG A 14 -21.29 -4.68 0.02
N GLU A 15 -20.36 -5.62 -0.01
CA GLU A 15 -20.60 -6.95 0.56
C GLU A 15 -20.66 -6.88 2.09
N SER A 16 -21.55 -7.68 2.69
CA SER A 16 -21.64 -7.81 4.15
C SER A 16 -20.50 -8.70 4.64
N LEU A 17 -19.31 -8.11 4.80
CA LEU A 17 -18.10 -8.79 5.24
C LEU A 17 -17.82 -8.54 6.73
N PRO A 18 -17.10 -9.46 7.41
CA PRO A 18 -16.63 -9.22 8.77
C PRO A 18 -15.79 -7.94 8.89
N ARG A 19 -15.89 -7.24 10.03
CA ARG A 19 -15.16 -5.98 10.27
C ARG A 19 -13.64 -6.11 10.20
N TRP A 20 -13.08 -7.29 10.41
CA TRP A 20 -11.63 -7.49 10.28
C TRP A 20 -11.18 -7.47 8.81
N VAL A 21 -12.06 -7.75 7.85
CA VAL A 21 -11.79 -7.64 6.40
C VAL A 21 -12.09 -6.24 5.89
N ALA A 22 -13.25 -5.70 6.28
CA ALA A 22 -13.75 -4.39 5.92
C ALA A 22 -13.85 -3.48 7.16
N PRO A 23 -12.71 -2.92 7.64
CA PRO A 23 -12.67 -2.19 8.90
C PRO A 23 -13.26 -0.79 8.82
N LEU A 24 -13.41 -0.23 7.63
CA LEU A 24 -13.92 1.14 7.46
C LEU A 24 -15.45 1.19 7.55
N PRO A 25 -16.02 2.30 8.06
CA PRO A 25 -17.44 2.56 7.93
C PRO A 25 -17.84 2.72 6.46
N GLU A 26 -19.02 2.22 6.09
CA GLU A 26 -19.59 2.32 4.73
C GLU A 26 -19.58 3.74 4.18
N ALA A 27 -20.02 4.70 5.01
CA ALA A 27 -20.09 6.11 4.62
C ALA A 27 -18.71 6.67 4.22
N LEU A 28 -17.63 6.19 4.83
CA LEU A 28 -16.27 6.63 4.49
C LEU A 28 -15.83 6.03 3.15
N GLU A 29 -16.10 4.75 2.92
CA GLU A 29 -15.83 4.10 1.65
C GLU A 29 -16.63 4.75 0.50
N ASP A 30 -17.91 5.05 0.72
CA ASP A 30 -18.77 5.71 -0.26
C ASP A 30 -18.27 7.12 -0.61
N VAL A 31 -17.84 7.88 0.39
CA VAL A 31 -17.21 9.20 0.18
C VAL A 31 -15.94 9.05 -0.65
N ALA A 32 -15.13 8.01 -0.40
CA ALA A 32 -13.92 7.77 -1.18
C ALA A 32 -14.23 7.53 -2.67
N PHE A 33 -15.26 6.73 -2.98
CA PHE A 33 -15.66 6.49 -4.38
C PHE A 33 -16.27 7.71 -5.05
N ARG A 34 -17.05 8.52 -4.32
CA ARG A 34 -17.61 9.78 -4.83
C ARG A 34 -16.54 10.85 -5.08
N LEU A 35 -15.42 10.78 -4.37
CA LEU A 35 -14.28 11.69 -4.52
C LEU A 35 -13.07 11.00 -5.17
N VAL A 36 -13.29 9.94 -5.95
CA VAL A 36 -12.21 9.09 -6.46
C VAL A 36 -11.18 9.89 -7.25
N TRP A 37 -11.58 10.87 -8.07
CA TRP A 37 -10.63 11.68 -8.84
C TRP A 37 -9.79 12.62 -7.98
N VAL A 38 -10.33 13.07 -6.84
CA VAL A 38 -9.55 13.83 -5.85
C VAL A 38 -8.52 12.93 -5.19
N ILE A 39 -8.90 11.72 -4.80
CA ILE A 39 -7.97 10.73 -4.22
C ILE A 39 -6.89 10.34 -5.23
N VAL A 40 -7.25 10.12 -6.49
CA VAL A 40 -6.29 9.88 -7.59
C VAL A 40 -5.32 11.05 -7.70
N ALA A 41 -5.80 12.29 -7.75
CA ALA A 41 -4.93 13.46 -7.85
C ALA A 41 -3.98 13.60 -6.65
N ILE A 42 -4.48 13.38 -5.42
CA ILE A 42 -3.67 13.39 -4.20
C ILE A 42 -2.57 12.33 -4.27
N ASN A 43 -2.90 11.11 -4.69
CA ASN A 43 -1.90 10.05 -4.83
C ASN A 43 -0.88 10.36 -5.92
N LEU A 44 -1.28 10.95 -7.06
CA LEU A 44 -0.33 11.37 -8.10
C LEU A 44 0.62 12.47 -7.62
N VAL A 45 0.12 13.44 -6.84
CA VAL A 45 0.96 14.46 -6.18
C VAL A 45 1.89 13.81 -5.16
N GLY A 46 1.39 12.85 -4.37
CA GLY A 46 2.18 12.05 -3.44
C GLY A 46 3.27 11.24 -4.15
N THR A 47 2.96 10.63 -5.29
CA THR A 47 3.91 9.93 -6.15
C THR A 47 5.00 10.89 -6.63
N ALA A 48 4.62 12.05 -7.17
CA ALA A 48 5.58 13.05 -7.66
C ALA A 48 6.50 13.56 -6.52
N PHE A 49 5.93 13.88 -5.36
CA PHE A 49 6.69 14.23 -4.17
C PHE A 49 7.64 13.09 -3.74
N GLY A 50 7.15 11.85 -3.80
CA GLY A 50 7.92 10.65 -3.50
C GLY A 50 9.13 10.51 -4.42
N PHE A 51 8.97 10.58 -5.74
CA PHE A 51 10.11 10.57 -6.67
C PHE A 51 11.11 11.69 -6.39
N TRP A 52 10.63 12.90 -6.04
CA TRP A 52 11.51 13.97 -5.58
C TRP A 52 12.22 13.60 -4.26
N TYR A 53 11.56 12.97 -3.30
CA TYR A 53 12.18 12.52 -2.05
C TYR A 53 13.33 11.53 -2.30
N TYR A 54 13.14 10.55 -3.20
CA TYR A 54 14.13 9.52 -3.55
C TYR A 54 15.22 9.99 -4.52
N ARG A 55 15.18 11.25 -5.00
CA ARG A 55 16.12 11.77 -6.02
C ARG A 55 17.60 11.52 -5.71
N PHE A 56 17.99 11.61 -4.43
CA PHE A 56 19.38 11.38 -4.02
C PHE A 56 19.74 9.89 -4.04
N GLN A 57 18.79 9.01 -3.73
CA GLN A 57 18.99 7.56 -3.79
C GLN A 57 19.12 7.09 -5.24
N PHE A 58 18.34 7.66 -6.17
CA PHE A 58 18.50 7.39 -7.60
C PHE A 58 19.88 7.79 -8.15
N GLN A 59 20.52 8.81 -7.56
CA GLN A 59 21.88 9.23 -7.94
C GLN A 59 22.97 8.28 -7.42
N SER A 60 22.67 7.49 -6.39
CA SER A 60 23.63 6.58 -5.75
C SER A 60 23.54 5.14 -6.23
N VAL A 61 22.54 4.78 -7.04
CA VAL A 61 22.35 3.40 -7.55
C VAL A 61 22.29 3.36 -9.08
N PRO A 62 22.71 2.25 -9.71
CA PRO A 62 22.60 2.06 -11.15
C PRO A 62 21.15 2.12 -11.64
N VAL A 63 20.97 2.52 -12.91
CA VAL A 63 19.64 2.71 -13.53
C VAL A 63 18.81 1.42 -13.54
N GLU A 64 19.46 0.27 -13.66
CA GLU A 64 18.81 -1.05 -13.65
C GLU A 64 18.10 -1.33 -12.31
N MET A 65 18.52 -0.68 -11.22
CA MET A 65 17.91 -0.83 -9.90
C MET A 65 16.74 0.13 -9.68
N TRP A 66 16.50 1.09 -10.56
CA TRP A 66 15.48 2.12 -10.35
C TRP A 66 14.06 1.57 -10.22
N ALA A 67 13.78 0.37 -10.74
CA ALA A 67 12.47 -0.27 -10.58
C ALA A 67 12.20 -0.73 -9.13
N PHE A 68 13.23 -0.91 -8.30
CA PHE A 68 13.17 -1.41 -6.93
C PHE A 68 13.46 -0.34 -5.87
N VAL A 69 13.61 0.92 -6.29
CA VAL A 69 13.96 2.04 -5.40
C VAL A 69 12.73 2.82 -4.93
N PRO A 70 11.76 3.20 -5.79
CA PRO A 70 10.66 4.05 -5.36
C PRO A 70 9.56 3.22 -4.69
N ASP A 71 9.74 2.93 -3.40
CA ASP A 71 8.79 2.20 -2.55
C ASP A 71 7.39 2.86 -2.51
N SER A 72 7.15 3.76 -1.55
CA SER A 72 5.86 4.43 -1.41
C SER A 72 5.43 5.28 -2.62
N PRO A 73 6.34 5.87 -3.44
CA PRO A 73 5.94 6.46 -4.71
C PRO A 73 5.31 5.45 -5.67
N GLY A 74 5.87 4.23 -5.76
CA GLY A 74 5.29 3.14 -6.55
C GLY A 74 3.93 2.69 -6.02
N ALA A 75 3.77 2.54 -4.70
CA ALA A 75 2.50 2.15 -4.09
C ALA A 75 1.38 3.19 -4.29
N THR A 76 1.69 4.49 -4.16
CA THR A 76 0.73 5.57 -4.41
C THR A 76 0.35 5.66 -5.89
N LEU A 77 1.29 5.40 -6.80
CA LEU A 77 0.98 5.32 -8.23
C LEU A 77 0.05 4.14 -8.53
N LEU A 78 0.32 2.96 -7.98
CA LEU A 78 -0.49 1.76 -8.20
C LEU A 78 -1.94 1.96 -7.74
N ILE A 79 -2.17 2.58 -6.58
CA ILE A 79 -3.54 2.83 -6.11
C ILE A 79 -4.23 3.95 -6.90
N ALA A 80 -3.50 4.99 -7.32
CA ALA A 80 -4.04 5.99 -8.25
C ALA A 80 -4.51 5.32 -9.55
N LEU A 81 -3.70 4.43 -10.11
CA LEU A 81 -4.04 3.68 -11.32
C LEU A 81 -5.20 2.71 -11.09
N ALA A 82 -5.25 1.99 -9.96
CA ALA A 82 -6.33 1.07 -9.63
C ALA A 82 -7.69 1.79 -9.54
N LEU A 83 -7.72 2.90 -8.80
CA LEU A 83 -8.92 3.72 -8.62
C LEU A 83 -9.34 4.41 -9.92
N ALA A 84 -8.40 4.96 -10.69
CA ALA A 84 -8.68 5.57 -11.99
C ALA A 84 -9.20 4.53 -12.99
N ALA A 85 -8.58 3.34 -13.04
CA ALA A 85 -9.00 2.23 -13.90
C ALA A 85 -10.43 1.80 -13.59
N TRP A 86 -10.78 1.64 -12.31
CA TRP A 86 -12.16 1.41 -11.88
C TRP A 86 -13.09 2.57 -12.28
N ALA A 87 -12.68 3.81 -12.04
CA ALA A 87 -13.48 5.01 -12.34
C ALA A 87 -13.79 5.18 -13.83
N VAL A 88 -12.99 4.60 -14.73
CA VAL A 88 -13.27 4.56 -16.18
C VAL A 88 -13.85 3.23 -16.68
N GLY A 89 -14.14 2.29 -15.79
CA GLY A 89 -14.79 1.00 -16.11
C GLY A 89 -13.83 -0.06 -16.66
N ARG A 90 -12.55 0.03 -16.29
CA ARG A 90 -11.47 -0.87 -16.71
C ARG A 90 -10.74 -1.46 -15.50
N SER A 91 -11.49 -1.88 -14.48
CA SER A 91 -10.92 -2.46 -13.25
C SER A 91 -10.05 -3.69 -13.56
N SER A 92 -9.04 -3.91 -12.71
CA SER A 92 -8.13 -5.05 -12.82
C SER A 92 -7.80 -5.56 -11.42
N ASP A 93 -8.12 -6.84 -11.17
CA ASP A 93 -7.85 -7.49 -9.89
C ASP A 93 -6.36 -7.48 -9.54
N THR A 94 -5.49 -7.73 -10.52
CA THR A 94 -4.03 -7.71 -10.33
C THR A 94 -3.54 -6.33 -9.93
N LEU A 95 -4.00 -5.27 -10.61
CA LEU A 95 -3.61 -3.90 -10.29
C LEU A 95 -4.12 -3.49 -8.90
N ALA A 96 -5.38 -3.77 -8.58
CA ALA A 96 -5.95 -3.47 -7.28
C ALA A 96 -5.27 -4.27 -6.15
N THR A 97 -4.89 -5.53 -6.39
CA THR A 97 -4.16 -6.35 -5.42
C THR A 97 -2.74 -5.84 -5.19
N LEU A 98 -2.03 -5.45 -6.25
CA LEU A 98 -0.72 -4.81 -6.15
C LEU A 98 -0.79 -3.48 -5.37
N ALA A 99 -1.82 -2.67 -5.66
CA ALA A 99 -2.08 -1.42 -4.95
C ALA A 99 -2.35 -1.66 -3.46
N PHE A 100 -3.20 -2.64 -3.12
CA PHE A 100 -3.51 -3.02 -1.74
C PHE A 100 -2.25 -3.42 -0.97
N PHE A 101 -1.47 -4.35 -1.52
CA PHE A 101 -0.23 -4.79 -0.88
C PHE A 101 0.73 -3.62 -0.64
N GLY A 102 0.97 -2.78 -1.63
CA GLY A 102 1.91 -1.66 -1.51
C GLY A 102 1.46 -0.64 -0.47
N ASN A 103 0.18 -0.26 -0.50
CA ASN A 103 -0.35 0.73 0.43
C ASN A 103 -0.38 0.23 1.87
N VAL A 104 -0.67 -1.06 2.10
CA VAL A 104 -0.60 -1.65 3.45
C VAL A 104 0.85 -1.84 3.89
N LYS A 105 1.69 -2.49 3.08
CA LYS A 105 3.08 -2.80 3.42
C LYS A 105 3.87 -1.51 3.68
N LEU A 106 3.93 -0.63 2.69
CA LEU A 106 4.79 0.55 2.72
C LEU A 106 4.17 1.70 3.52
N GLY A 107 2.82 1.76 3.55
CA GLY A 107 2.07 2.68 4.41
C GLY A 107 2.20 2.37 5.90
N LEU A 108 2.48 1.12 6.30
CA LEU A 108 2.81 0.77 7.69
C LEU A 108 4.31 0.76 7.97
N TRP A 109 5.14 0.38 7.00
CA TRP A 109 6.58 0.31 7.17
C TRP A 109 7.19 1.67 7.46
N THR A 110 6.74 2.72 6.74
CA THR A 110 7.25 4.07 6.94
C THR A 110 6.94 4.62 8.35
N PRO A 111 5.69 4.59 8.85
CA PRO A 111 5.39 4.91 10.25
C PRO A 111 6.18 4.07 11.25
N TYR A 112 6.36 2.78 10.98
CA TYR A 112 7.14 1.90 11.84
C TYR A 112 8.58 2.40 12.02
N VAL A 113 9.32 2.65 10.92
CA VAL A 113 10.71 3.13 11.02
C VAL A 113 10.79 4.57 11.53
N LEU A 114 9.81 5.42 11.19
CA LEU A 114 9.73 6.79 11.72
C LEU A 114 9.56 6.80 13.24
N VAL A 115 8.79 5.88 13.81
CA VAL A 115 8.59 5.79 15.27
C VAL A 115 9.78 5.14 15.94
N VAL A 116 10.29 4.03 15.40
CA VAL A 116 11.44 3.32 15.99
C VAL A 116 12.69 4.20 16.01
N PHE A 117 12.94 4.97 14.94
CA PHE A 117 14.10 5.83 14.79
C PHE A 117 13.76 7.33 14.97
N ALA A 118 12.69 7.64 15.70
CA ALA A 118 12.11 8.98 15.81
C ALA A 118 13.11 10.11 16.16
N PRO A 119 14.02 9.96 17.14
CA PRO A 119 14.88 11.07 17.55
C PRO A 119 15.69 11.65 16.38
N ARG A 120 16.27 10.78 15.55
CA ARG A 120 17.12 11.21 14.44
C ARG A 120 16.33 11.67 13.23
N PHE A 121 15.18 11.04 12.95
CA PHE A 121 14.29 11.50 11.88
C PHE A 121 13.71 12.90 12.16
N VAL A 122 13.30 13.18 13.41
CA VAL A 122 12.81 14.52 13.78
C VAL A 122 13.93 15.56 13.67
N GLU A 123 15.14 15.21 14.09
CA GLU A 123 16.31 16.09 13.99
C GLU A 123 16.71 16.39 12.53
N SER A 124 16.75 15.37 11.66
CA SER A 124 17.23 15.53 10.28
C SER A 124 16.18 16.10 9.32
N SER A 125 14.93 15.70 9.46
CA SER A 125 13.84 16.09 8.55
C SER A 125 13.02 17.29 9.06
N GLY A 126 13.08 17.57 10.36
CA GLY A 126 12.23 18.55 11.03
C GLY A 126 10.80 18.05 11.29
N PRO A 127 10.08 18.65 12.27
CA PRO A 127 8.74 18.20 12.66
C PRO A 127 7.68 18.21 11.52
N PRO A 128 7.63 19.20 10.60
CA PRO A 128 6.61 19.21 9.56
C PRO A 128 6.72 18.04 8.58
N LEU A 129 7.92 17.74 8.10
CA LEU A 129 8.15 16.64 7.17
C LEU A 129 7.94 15.29 7.87
N TYR A 130 8.39 15.16 9.13
CA TYR A 130 8.13 13.97 9.94
C TYR A 130 6.62 13.68 10.06
N ALA A 131 5.84 14.69 10.46
CA ALA A 131 4.39 14.55 10.61
C ALA A 131 3.70 14.26 9.27
N PHE A 132 4.12 14.94 8.19
CA PHE A 132 3.61 14.68 6.85
C PHE A 132 3.84 13.23 6.43
N LEU A 133 5.07 12.72 6.55
CA LEU A 133 5.40 11.33 6.19
C LEU A 133 4.58 10.34 7.05
N LEU A 134 4.49 10.58 8.36
CA LEU A 134 3.74 9.71 9.25
C LEU A 134 2.24 9.64 8.88
N VAL A 135 1.59 10.79 8.76
CA VAL A 135 0.14 10.87 8.52
C VAL A 135 -0.21 10.43 7.10
N SER A 136 0.56 10.84 6.09
CA SER A 136 0.30 10.45 4.70
C SER A 136 0.43 8.94 4.48
N HIS A 137 1.41 8.28 5.12
CA HIS A 137 1.56 6.83 5.01
C HIS A 137 0.47 6.07 5.78
N LEU A 138 0.03 6.54 6.94
CA LEU A 138 -1.16 5.98 7.59
C LEU A 138 -2.41 6.16 6.72
N ALA A 139 -2.54 7.28 6.01
CA ALA A 139 -3.63 7.49 5.06
C ALA A 139 -3.56 6.50 3.88
N MET A 140 -2.36 6.09 3.42
CA MET A 140 -2.19 5.02 2.42
C MET A 140 -2.86 3.72 2.88
N VAL A 141 -2.65 3.33 4.14
CA VAL A 141 -3.26 2.11 4.70
C VAL A 141 -4.78 2.23 4.72
N VAL A 142 -5.30 3.38 5.14
CA VAL A 142 -6.75 3.63 5.18
C VAL A 142 -7.36 3.52 3.79
N GLN A 143 -6.81 4.18 2.76
CA GLN A 143 -7.37 4.11 1.41
C GLN A 143 -7.29 2.71 0.78
N ALA A 144 -6.30 1.89 1.16
CA ALA A 144 -6.21 0.52 0.65
C ALA A 144 -7.47 -0.29 0.96
N PHE A 145 -8.12 -0.05 2.09
CA PHE A 145 -9.32 -0.76 2.51
C PHE A 145 -10.58 -0.40 1.72
N VAL A 146 -10.54 0.51 0.74
CA VAL A 146 -11.66 0.64 -0.20
C VAL A 146 -11.58 -0.37 -1.35
N LEU A 147 -10.40 -0.96 -1.58
CA LEU A 147 -10.14 -1.78 -2.78
C LEU A 147 -10.93 -3.09 -2.80
N TYR A 148 -11.32 -3.65 -1.64
CA TYR A 148 -12.13 -4.88 -1.63
C TYR A 148 -13.50 -4.73 -2.31
N ARG A 149 -14.01 -3.50 -2.48
CA ARG A 149 -15.26 -3.25 -3.21
C ARG A 149 -15.08 -3.26 -4.73
N ILE A 150 -13.84 -3.30 -5.23
CA ILE A 150 -13.52 -3.28 -6.66
C ILE A 150 -12.60 -4.43 -7.12
N THR A 151 -12.23 -5.34 -6.21
CA THR A 151 -11.49 -6.57 -6.50
C THR A 151 -11.88 -7.66 -5.52
N ASP A 152 -11.97 -8.90 -6.02
CA ASP A 152 -12.22 -10.09 -5.20
C ASP A 152 -10.93 -10.69 -4.62
N PHE A 153 -9.77 -10.05 -4.88
CA PHE A 153 -8.45 -10.57 -4.55
C PHE A 153 -8.25 -12.03 -4.98
N PRO A 154 -8.47 -12.39 -6.27
CA PRO A 154 -8.35 -13.77 -6.71
C PRO A 154 -6.93 -14.30 -6.45
N PRO A 155 -6.76 -15.60 -6.13
CA PRO A 155 -5.47 -16.16 -5.74
C PRO A 155 -4.34 -15.91 -6.74
N LYS A 156 -4.64 -15.83 -8.04
CA LYS A 156 -3.67 -15.48 -9.08
C LYS A 156 -3.13 -14.05 -8.91
N ALA A 157 -4.00 -13.08 -8.62
CA ALA A 157 -3.57 -11.70 -8.38
C ALA A 157 -2.78 -11.58 -7.08
N VAL A 158 -3.20 -12.29 -6.03
CA VAL A 158 -2.47 -12.38 -4.76
C VAL A 158 -1.08 -12.98 -4.96
N ALA A 159 -0.95 -14.04 -5.76
CA ALA A 159 0.34 -14.64 -6.08
C ALA A 159 1.27 -13.68 -6.81
N VAL A 160 0.76 -12.92 -7.78
CA VAL A 160 1.54 -11.89 -8.50
C VAL A 160 2.01 -10.79 -7.55
N ALA A 161 1.13 -10.26 -6.70
CA ALA A 161 1.49 -9.22 -5.73
C ALA A 161 2.49 -9.75 -4.70
N THR A 162 2.29 -10.96 -4.20
CA THR A 162 3.21 -11.61 -3.26
C THR A 162 4.59 -11.78 -3.88
N ALA A 163 4.67 -12.25 -5.13
CA ALA A 163 5.95 -12.38 -5.83
C ALA A 163 6.64 -11.03 -5.98
N TRP A 164 5.92 -9.99 -6.43
CA TRP A 164 6.45 -8.64 -6.57
C TRP A 164 7.01 -8.09 -5.25
N TYR A 165 6.21 -8.08 -4.18
CA TYR A 165 6.63 -7.53 -2.89
C TYR A 165 7.63 -8.42 -2.13
N THR A 166 7.81 -9.68 -2.54
CA THR A 166 8.90 -10.54 -2.07
C THR A 166 10.20 -10.19 -2.76
N VAL A 167 10.19 -9.96 -4.08
CA VAL A 167 11.39 -9.49 -4.81
C VAL A 167 11.85 -8.14 -4.25
N ASP A 168 10.93 -7.20 -4.09
CA ASP A 168 11.11 -5.92 -3.40
C ASP A 168 11.77 -6.09 -2.02
N LEU A 169 11.20 -6.92 -1.15
CA LEU A 169 11.77 -7.24 0.18
C LEU A 169 13.20 -7.78 0.09
N LEU A 170 13.47 -8.68 -0.86
CA LEU A 170 14.80 -9.27 -1.04
C LEU A 170 15.82 -8.23 -1.50
N MET A 171 15.46 -7.39 -2.46
CA MET A 171 16.31 -6.32 -2.96
C MET A 171 16.62 -5.28 -1.87
N ASP A 172 15.62 -4.95 -1.05
CA ASP A 172 15.76 -3.93 -0.03
C ASP A 172 16.63 -4.33 1.15
N TYR A 173 16.63 -5.61 1.55
CA TYR A 173 17.23 -6.00 2.83
C TYR A 173 18.21 -7.16 2.76
N PHE A 174 18.23 -7.93 1.66
CA PHE A 174 18.93 -9.22 1.65
C PHE A 174 19.91 -9.40 0.48
N VAL A 175 19.63 -8.86 -0.71
CA VAL A 175 20.37 -9.19 -1.94
C VAL A 175 21.01 -7.93 -2.55
N PRO A 176 22.31 -7.69 -2.31
CA PRO A 176 23.01 -6.51 -2.82
C PRO A 176 23.56 -6.71 -4.24
N LEU A 177 22.68 -6.82 -5.24
CA LEU A 177 23.08 -7.16 -6.63
C LEU A 177 24.12 -6.19 -7.24
N THR A 178 24.10 -4.91 -6.86
CA THR A 178 25.01 -3.87 -7.38
C THR A 178 25.88 -3.22 -6.30
N GLY A 179 26.24 -3.99 -5.27
CA GLY A 179 27.15 -3.54 -4.20
C GLY A 179 26.46 -2.99 -2.94
N GLY A 180 25.14 -2.86 -2.96
CA GLY A 180 24.32 -2.51 -1.80
C GLY A 180 22.87 -2.95 -2.00
N VAL A 181 22.12 -2.98 -0.91
CA VAL A 181 20.68 -3.22 -0.92
C VAL A 181 19.91 -1.93 -1.20
N THR A 182 18.63 -2.02 -1.57
CA THR A 182 17.85 -0.89 -2.10
C THR A 182 16.91 -0.21 -1.12
N HIS A 183 16.87 -0.60 0.16
CA HIS A 183 15.88 -0.05 1.10
C HIS A 183 15.93 1.49 1.15
N THR A 184 14.78 2.08 1.42
CA THR A 184 14.67 3.51 1.73
C THR A 184 15.69 3.93 2.79
N SER A 185 16.36 5.07 2.56
CA SER A 185 17.40 5.59 3.47
C SER A 185 16.88 5.79 4.90
N LEU A 186 17.63 5.24 5.86
CA LEU A 186 17.38 5.37 7.30
C LEU A 186 18.31 6.44 7.90
N PRO A 187 17.93 7.07 9.03
CA PRO A 187 18.69 8.19 9.60
C PRO A 187 19.92 7.73 10.40
N TYR A 188 20.09 6.42 10.58
CA TYR A 188 21.24 5.76 11.18
C TYR A 188 21.87 4.82 10.16
N ALA A 189 23.18 4.58 10.28
CA ALA A 189 23.87 3.61 9.43
C ALA A 189 23.40 2.18 9.72
N ASP A 190 23.31 1.35 8.69
CA ASP A 190 22.75 -0.02 8.74
C ASP A 190 23.37 -0.92 9.80
N ALA A 191 24.68 -0.82 9.99
CA ALA A 191 25.45 -1.61 10.95
C ALA A 191 25.40 -1.06 12.39
N THR A 192 24.75 0.07 12.61
CA THR A 192 24.61 0.66 13.96
C THR A 192 23.89 -0.33 14.87
N PRO A 193 24.47 -0.68 16.03
CA PRO A 193 23.80 -1.55 16.99
C PRO A 193 22.47 -0.95 17.46
N TRP A 194 21.42 -1.78 17.43
CA TRP A 194 20.08 -1.42 17.90
C TRP A 194 19.50 -2.57 18.72
N PHE A 195 19.37 -2.36 20.03
CA PHE A 195 19.10 -3.43 21.00
C PHE A 195 20.08 -4.60 20.86
N THR A 196 19.59 -5.79 20.50
CA THR A 196 20.36 -7.03 20.33
C THR A 196 20.76 -7.30 18.88
N THR A 197 20.50 -6.36 17.96
CA THR A 197 20.74 -6.51 16.52
C THR A 197 21.23 -5.18 15.91
N THR A 198 20.96 -4.92 14.63
CA THR A 198 21.32 -3.67 13.95
C THR A 198 20.09 -2.93 13.40
N VAL A 199 20.28 -1.65 13.05
CA VAL A 199 19.25 -0.81 12.40
C VAL A 199 18.66 -1.50 11.16
N LEU A 200 19.51 -2.06 10.29
CA LEU A 200 19.07 -2.78 9.10
C LEU A 200 18.18 -3.97 9.43
N GLN A 201 18.57 -4.77 10.43
CA GLN A 201 17.82 -5.96 10.83
C GLN A 201 16.46 -5.62 11.45
N VAL A 202 16.37 -4.51 12.20
CA VAL A 202 15.09 -4.03 12.72
C VAL A 202 14.16 -3.58 11.58
N ALA A 203 14.67 -2.80 10.63
CA ALA A 203 13.90 -2.38 9.46
C ALA A 203 13.46 -3.58 8.59
N ALA A 204 14.35 -4.55 8.38
CA ALA A 204 14.07 -5.79 7.65
C ALA A 204 13.00 -6.63 8.36
N ALA A 205 13.05 -6.76 9.68
CA ALA A 205 12.05 -7.50 10.45
C ALA A 205 10.63 -6.90 10.28
N GLY A 206 10.53 -5.56 10.31
CA GLY A 206 9.29 -4.85 9.99
C GLY A 206 8.82 -5.15 8.56
N ALA A 207 9.72 -5.07 7.58
CA ALA A 207 9.40 -5.33 6.17
C ALA A 207 8.93 -6.78 5.92
N VAL A 208 9.55 -7.77 6.57
CA VAL A 208 9.13 -9.18 6.51
C VAL A 208 7.70 -9.32 7.05
N ALA A 209 7.44 -8.83 8.27
CA ALA A 209 6.12 -8.91 8.88
C ALA A 209 5.05 -8.24 8.00
N LEU A 210 5.37 -7.06 7.44
CA LEU A 210 4.48 -6.28 6.59
C LEU A 210 4.33 -6.82 5.16
N THR A 211 5.14 -7.81 4.76
CA THR A 211 4.90 -8.58 3.53
C THR A 211 3.92 -9.72 3.77
N VAL A 212 3.94 -10.31 4.98
CA VAL A 212 3.04 -11.40 5.38
C VAL A 212 1.61 -10.92 5.65
N VAL A 213 1.45 -9.75 6.29
CA VAL A 213 0.13 -9.19 6.64
C VAL A 213 -0.82 -9.04 5.44
N PRO A 214 -0.49 -8.31 4.36
CA PRO A 214 -1.40 -8.14 3.22
C PRO A 214 -1.67 -9.45 2.47
N LEU A 215 -0.74 -10.42 2.49
CA LEU A 215 -0.98 -11.75 1.94
C LEU A 215 -2.14 -12.46 2.66
N PHE A 216 -2.09 -12.56 3.98
CA PHE A 216 -3.17 -13.19 4.74
C PHE A 216 -4.47 -12.38 4.67
N TRP A 217 -4.36 -11.05 4.67
CA TRP A 217 -5.54 -10.19 4.59
C TRP A 217 -6.29 -10.35 3.27
N THR A 218 -5.59 -10.36 2.14
CA THR A 218 -6.21 -10.50 0.82
C THR A 218 -6.79 -11.90 0.59
N LEU A 219 -6.09 -12.96 1.00
CA LEU A 219 -6.63 -14.33 0.96
C LEU A 219 -7.86 -14.49 1.87
N GLY A 220 -7.78 -13.90 3.07
CA GLY A 220 -8.89 -13.88 4.02
C GLY A 220 -10.12 -13.16 3.45
N THR A 221 -9.90 -12.00 2.84
CA THR A 221 -10.95 -11.23 2.15
C THR A 221 -11.59 -12.05 1.04
N HIS A 222 -10.78 -12.69 0.19
CA HIS A 222 -11.26 -13.55 -0.88
C HIS A 222 -12.17 -14.68 -0.37
N VAL A 223 -11.76 -15.36 0.71
CA VAL A 223 -12.54 -16.44 1.32
C VAL A 223 -13.86 -15.93 1.89
N GLU A 224 -13.86 -14.80 2.60
CA GLU A 224 -15.08 -14.23 3.18
C GLU A 224 -16.05 -13.73 2.09
N THR A 225 -15.55 -13.12 1.02
CA THR A 225 -16.35 -12.75 -0.16
C THR A 225 -17.03 -13.98 -0.79
N LEU A 226 -16.31 -15.09 -0.97
CA LEU A 226 -16.90 -16.33 -1.47
C LEU A 226 -17.96 -16.91 -0.52
N ARG A 227 -17.73 -16.84 0.80
CA ARG A 227 -18.71 -17.29 1.81
C ARG A 227 -19.98 -16.46 1.80
N ALA A 228 -19.86 -15.13 1.77
CA ALA A 228 -20.99 -14.20 1.72
C ALA A 228 -21.86 -14.44 0.48
N ARG A 229 -21.25 -14.66 -0.68
CA ARG A 229 -21.95 -14.96 -1.94
C ARG A 229 -22.65 -16.32 -1.91
N ARG A 230 -22.02 -17.36 -1.34
CA ARG A 230 -22.66 -18.68 -1.17
C ARG A 230 -23.86 -18.62 -0.24
N GLY A 231 -23.78 -17.86 0.86
CA GLY A 231 -24.89 -17.67 1.78
C GLY A 231 -26.11 -17.02 1.10
N ARG A 232 -25.89 -16.02 0.24
CA ARG A 232 -26.96 -15.38 -0.56
C ARG A 232 -27.59 -16.33 -1.60
N GLY A 233 -26.80 -17.22 -2.21
CA GLY A 233 -27.28 -18.17 -3.22
C GLY A 233 -28.08 -19.35 -2.65
N GLY A 234 -27.90 -19.69 -1.37
CA GLY A 234 -28.60 -20.81 -0.71
C GLY A 234 -30.02 -20.50 -0.25
N ASP A 235 -30.37 -19.23 -0.08
CA ASP A 235 -31.68 -18.77 0.44
C ASP A 235 -32.73 -18.56 -0.67
N GLY A 236 -32.36 -18.83 -1.94
CA GLY A 236 -33.18 -18.56 -3.13
C GLY A 236 -33.68 -19.79 -3.89
N SER A 237 -33.49 -21.03 -3.40
CA SER A 237 -34.06 -22.21 -4.07
C SER A 237 -35.48 -22.49 -3.55
N PRO A 238 -36.54 -22.43 -4.37
CA PRO A 238 -37.83 -22.99 -3.99
C PRO A 238 -37.65 -24.51 -3.88
N ARG A 239 -38.01 -25.07 -2.71
CA ARG A 239 -38.20 -26.51 -2.54
C ARG A 239 -39.52 -26.95 -3.17
#